data_AF-A0A0H2LXG3-F1
#
_entry.id   AF-A0A0H2LXG3-F1
#
_cell.length_a   1.000
_cell.length_b   1.000
_cell.length_c   1.000
_cell.angle_alpha   90.00
_cell.angle_beta   90.00
_cell.angle_gamma   90.00
#
_symmetry.space_group_name_H-M   'P 1'
#
loop_
_entity.id
_entity.type
_entity.pdbx_description
1 polymer ?
#
loop_
_entity_poly.entity_id
_entity_poly.type
_entity_poly.pdbx_seq_one_letter_code
_entity_poly.pdbx_strand_id
1 'polypeptide(L)' 'MCLNLLMELSQTQRPCTQADPALIDRMRLLDAAGLIKVIIPPAHVDCDDCLRQDPATVLEITPRGWEALRTKVIADAS' A
#
# COMPACT_ATOMS: atom_id res chain seq x y z
N MET A 1 1.19 -10.33 6.07
CA MET A 1 0.62 -9.36 7.02
C MET A 1 0.57 -7.96 6.39
N CYS A 2 -0.59 -7.51 5.89
CA CYS A 2 -0.73 -6.19 5.25
C CYS A 2 -0.45 -5.03 6.23
N LEU A 3 -0.62 -5.24 7.53
CA LEU A 3 -0.31 -4.24 8.55
C LEU A 3 1.19 -3.95 8.71
N ASN A 4 2.08 -4.88 8.34
CA ASN A 4 3.53 -4.60 8.35
C ASN A 4 3.88 -3.60 7.24
N LEU A 5 3.29 -3.78 6.05
CA LEU A 5 3.40 -2.80 4.96
C LEU A 5 2.81 -1.44 5.37
N LEU A 6 1.67 -1.42 6.07
CA LEU A 6 1.08 -0.17 6.58
C LEU A 6 2.04 0.55 7.56
N MET A 7 2.75 -0.21 8.40
CA MET A 7 3.74 0.32 9.34
C MET A 7 4.96 0.88 8.60
N GLU A 8 5.49 0.17 7.61
CA GLU A 8 6.60 0.65 6.76
C GLU A 8 6.20 1.95 6.03
N LEU A 9 4.99 1.99 5.46
CA LEU A 9 4.44 3.18 4.83
C LEU A 9 4.32 4.34 5.83
N SER A 10 4.02 4.08 7.09
CA SER A 10 3.89 5.12 8.12
C SER A 10 5.20 5.86 8.40
N GLN A 11 6.34 5.18 8.21
CA GLN A 11 7.68 5.70 8.43
C GLN A 11 8.31 6.30 7.17
N THR A 12 7.67 6.13 6.01
CA THR A 12 8.18 6.60 4.72
C THR A 12 7.65 8.00 4.41
N GLN A 13 8.50 8.85 3.84
CA GLN A 13 8.06 10.16 3.35
C GLN A 13 7.14 9.99 2.13
N ARG A 14 6.03 10.74 2.12
CA ARG A 14 5.00 10.66 1.08
C ARG A 14 5.04 11.88 0.15
N PRO A 15 4.70 11.73 -1.15
CA PRO A 15 4.24 10.50 -1.81
C PRO A 15 5.38 9.48 -2.02
N CYS A 16 5.05 8.18 -1.99
CA CYS A 16 6.01 7.12 -2.28
C CYS A 16 5.49 6.16 -3.35
N THR A 17 6.41 5.67 -4.19
CA THR A 17 6.10 4.79 -5.32
C THR A 17 6.54 3.36 -5.05
N GLN A 18 5.75 2.38 -5.49
CA GLN A 18 6.06 0.95 -5.38
C GLN A 18 5.84 0.26 -6.72
N ALA A 19 6.89 -0.39 -7.23
CA ALA A 19 6.87 -1.12 -8.50
C ALA A 19 6.77 -2.64 -8.33
N ASP A 20 7.05 -3.17 -7.13
CA ASP A 20 6.97 -4.60 -6.86
C ASP A 20 5.51 -5.09 -6.93
N PRO A 21 5.16 -6.04 -7.82
CA PRO A 21 3.78 -6.47 -8.02
C PRO A 21 3.13 -7.04 -6.75
N ALA A 22 3.88 -7.81 -5.96
CA ALA A 22 3.36 -8.43 -4.74
C ALA A 22 3.07 -7.38 -3.65
N LEU A 23 3.87 -6.30 -3.59
CA LEU A 23 3.58 -5.17 -2.72
C LEU A 23 2.42 -4.32 -3.25
N ILE A 24 2.28 -4.15 -4.56
CA ILE A 24 1.12 -3.44 -5.13
C ILE A 24 -0.18 -4.20 -4.81
N ASP A 25 -0.20 -5.52 -4.89
CA ASP A 25 -1.38 -6.31 -4.49
C ASP A 25 -1.75 -6.12 -3.02
N ARG A 26 -0.75 -6.02 -2.13
CA ARG A 26 -0.99 -5.69 -0.72
C ARG A 26 -1.51 -4.25 -0.56
N MET A 27 -1.06 -3.31 -1.38
CA MET A 27 -1.59 -1.95 -1.38
C MET A 27 -3.06 -1.92 -1.83
N ARG A 28 -3.45 -2.72 -2.83
CA ARG A 28 -4.87 -2.88 -3.22
C ARG A 28 -5.73 -3.33 -2.05
N LEU A 29 -5.23 -4.27 -1.23
CA LEU A 29 -5.94 -4.75 -0.04
C LEU A 29 -6.07 -3.65 1.04
N LEU A 30 -5.02 -2.87 1.26
CA LEU A 30 -5.05 -1.76 2.23
C LEU A 30 -5.98 -0.62 1.78
N ASP A 31 -6.01 -0.34 0.48
CA ASP A 31 -6.90 0.64 -0.14
C ASP A 31 -8.37 0.20 -0.07
N ALA A 32 -8.65 -1.06 -0.44
CA ALA A 32 -9.98 -1.66 -0.30
C ALA A 32 -10.49 -1.67 1.15
N ALA A 33 -9.57 -1.76 2.13
CA ALA A 33 -9.87 -1.62 3.55
C ALA A 33 -10.01 -0.16 4.02
N GLY A 34 -9.73 0.82 3.16
CA GLY A 34 -9.78 2.26 3.45
C GLY A 34 -8.69 2.73 4.41
N LEU A 35 -7.56 2.02 4.48
CA LEU A 35 -6.46 2.32 5.40
C LEU A 35 -5.41 3.25 4.77
N ILE A 36 -5.30 3.24 3.45
CA ILE A 36 -4.43 4.13 2.68
C ILE A 36 -5.21 4.75 1.52
N LYS A 37 -4.61 5.77 0.92
CA LYS A 37 -5.03 6.30 -0.38
C LYS A 37 -3.89 6.09 -1.38
N VAL A 38 -4.15 5.29 -2.39
CA VAL A 38 -3.14 4.89 -3.39
C VAL A 38 -3.69 5.05 -4.80
N ILE A 39 -2.84 5.48 -5.72
CA ILE A 39 -3.09 5.45 -7.16
C ILE A 39 -2.40 4.19 -7.70
N ILE A 40 -3.18 3.26 -8.25
CA ILE A 40 -2.65 2.03 -8.85
C ILE A 40 -3.02 2.04 -10.34
N PRO A 41 -2.05 2.26 -11.24
CA PRO A 41 -2.31 2.18 -12.66
C PRO A 41 -2.81 0.79 -13.06
N PRO A 42 -3.70 0.70 -14.08
CA PRO A 42 -4.08 -0.59 -14.65
C PRO A 42 -2.85 -1.27 -15.27
N ALA A 43 -2.82 -2.60 -15.22
CA ALA A 43 -1.83 -3.36 -15.97
C ALA A 43 -2.07 -3.17 -17.47
N HIS A 44 -1.00 -3.09 -18.24
CA HIS A 44 -1.04 -2.91 -19.69
C HIS A 44 -0.13 -3.92 -20.38
N VAL A 45 -0.45 -4.23 -21.63
CA VAL A 45 0.41 -5.04 -22.50
C VAL A 45 1.28 -4.08 -23.30
N ASP A 46 2.59 -4.24 -23.20
CA ASP A 46 3.56 -3.42 -23.93
C ASP A 46 3.81 -3.99 -25.34
N CYS A 47 4.56 -3.27 -26.18
CA CYS A 47 4.79 -3.60 -27.59
C CYS A 47 5.54 -4.94 -27.81
N ASP A 48 6.12 -5.50 -26.75
CA ASP A 48 6.79 -6.80 -26.71
C ASP A 48 5.87 -7.94 -26.21
N ASP A 49 4.56 -7.71 -26.18
CA ASP A 49 3.52 -8.60 -25.66
C ASP A 49 3.69 -8.99 -24.17
N CYS A 50 4.50 -8.24 -23.42
CA CYS A 50 4.66 -8.46 -21.99
C CYS A 50 3.60 -7.69 -21.19
N LEU A 51 2.97 -8.38 -20.23
CA LEU A 51 2.11 -7.73 -19.24
C LEU A 51 2.99 -6.95 -18.25
N ARG A 52 2.80 -5.64 -18.20
CA ARG A 52 3.51 -4.72 -17.29
C ARG A 52 2.51 -3.99 -16.42
N GLN A 53 2.96 -3.62 -15.23
CA GLN A 53 2.19 -2.83 -14.29
C GLN A 53 3.04 -1.64 -13.87
N ASP A 54 2.54 -0.44 -14.11
CA ASP A 54 3.22 0.77 -13.67
C ASP A 54 3.21 0.88 -12.13
N PRO A 55 4.19 1.60 -11.54
CA PRO A 55 4.29 1.72 -10.10
C PRO A 55 3.02 2.33 -9.47
N ALA A 56 2.60 1.75 -8.35
CA ALA A 56 1.59 2.34 -7.50
C ALA A 56 2.16 3.53 -6.73
N THR A 57 1.36 4.57 -6.49
CA THR A 57 1.75 5.76 -5.71
C THR A 57 0.87 5.91 -4.48
N VAL A 58 1.45 5.78 -3.29
CA VAL A 58 0.76 6.03 -2.02
C VAL A 58 0.83 7.51 -1.70
N LEU A 59 -0.33 8.13 -1.53
CA LEU A 59 -0.47 9.56 -1.25
C LEU A 59 -0.50 9.85 0.24
N GLU A 60 -1.28 9.07 1.00
CA GLU A 60 -1.50 9.25 2.43
C GLU A 60 -1.96 7.97 3.12
N ILE A 61 -1.75 7.93 4.44
CA ILE A 61 -2.40 6.97 5.34
C ILE A 61 -3.63 7.65 5.91
N THR A 62 -4.79 6.99 5.82
CA THR A 62 -6.05 7.56 6.30
C THR A 62 -6.09 7.57 7.83
N PRO A 63 -6.98 8.36 8.47
CA PRO A 63 -7.17 8.29 9.92
C PRO A 63 -7.45 6.87 10.43
N ARG A 64 -8.20 6.08 9.64
CA ARG A 64 -8.48 4.67 9.92
C ARG A 64 -7.22 3.79 9.84
N GLY A 65 -6.33 4.06 8.89
CA GLY A 65 -5.03 3.42 8.81
C GLY A 65 -4.17 3.67 10.05
N TRP A 66 -4.13 4.91 10.53
CA TRP A 66 -3.43 5.27 11.76
C TRP A 66 -4.04 4.61 13.01
N GLU A 67 -5.37 4.53 13.08
CA GLU A 67 -6.05 3.80 14.14
C GLU A 67 -5.71 2.30 14.13
N ALA A 68 -5.76 1.66 12.96
CA ALA A 68 -5.38 0.26 12.80
C ALA A 68 -3.94 -0.03 13.24
N LEU A 69 -3.01 0.90 12.98
CA LEU A 69 -1.63 0.81 13.49
C LEU A 69 -1.59 0.87 15.02
N ARG A 70 -2.31 1.80 15.64
CA ARG A 70 -2.36 1.94 17.10
C ARG A 70 -2.96 0.71 17.79
N THR A 71 -4.07 0.17 17.27
CA THR A 71 -4.71 -1.03 17.84
C THR A 71 -3.80 -2.25 17.76
N LYS A 72 -3.01 -2.38 16.69
CA LYS A 72 -2.05 -3.49 16.56
C LYS A 72 -0.88 -3.35 17.54
N VAL A 73 -0.34 -2.14 17.71
CA VAL A 73 0.73 -1.87 18.70
C VAL A 73 0.27 -2.18 20.13
N ILE A 74 -1.00 -1.91 20.46
CA ILE A 74 -1.57 -2.25 21.78
C ILE A 74 -1.69 -3.77 21.96
N ALA A 75 -2.04 -4.52 20.91
CA ALA A 75 -2.17 -5.97 20.95
C ALA A 75 -0.82 -6.70 21.07
N ASP A 76 0.26 -6.16 20.51
CA ASP A 76 1.63 -6.71 20.63
C ASP A 76 2.32 -6.31 21.97
N ALA A 77 1.76 -5.35 22.72
CA ALA A 77 2.29 -4.86 24.00
C ALA A 77 1.55 -5.39 25.24
N SER A 78 0.62 -6.35 25.07
CA SER A 78 -0.21 -6.94 26.13
C SER A 78 0.17 -8.38 26.45
#